data_AF-A0A7J8NGU1-F1
#
_entry.id   AF-A0A7J8NGU1-F1
#
_cell.length_a   1.000
_cell.length_b   1.000
_cell.length_c   1.000
_cell.angle_alpha   90.00
_cell.angle_beta   90.00
_cell.angle_gamma   90.00
#
_symmetry.space_group_name_H-M   'P 1'
#
loop_
_entity.id
_entity.type
_entity.pdbx_description
1 polymer ?
#
loop_
_entity_poly.entity_id
_entity_poly.type
_entity_poly.pdbx_seq_one_letter_code
_entity_poly.pdbx_strand_id
1 'polypeptide(L)'
;MILDEILYQCRDFDRVLLLRIWGAVGYASLLVSRQYRSRQFITVTQGLAQCEFSYKCDNYKKRVREMSNAWNQTHRMKILVVGSSMTPEYSQSRDQRVNDNIPMSNLETTQSLEEHLQVMPSEMEIIKQDFKKRSLELGRKIKQLEEEKMQLGLDVDVQKLEADKLRKGKNKVEEDLDSLKTDNRKLRRSIRIASLGKTSEQWRQEIRKERTKDDQWEKKFQNTRAREVALKRSLLVSQNENAKLKVRVTELEKSLHQHHSRNFVFELKTSLSKIEELRGKIEELKDALQNSKLRIKLLERGEAVAQVCEVADHLQTLVVQVDVLSLKYESESDRGRELAWLLRKVKALSIRAKPYM
;
A
#
# COMPACT_ATOMS: atom_id res chain seq x y z
N MET A 1 72.10 -51.91 -69.10
CA MET A 1 71.57 -50.74 -69.86
C MET A 1 72.64 -49.67 -69.83
N ILE A 2 73.32 -49.52 -70.96
CA ILE A 2 74.23 -48.42 -71.24
C ILE A 2 73.33 -47.19 -71.37
N LEU A 3 73.56 -46.18 -70.52
CA LEU A 3 72.83 -44.93 -70.54
C LEU A 3 73.63 -43.96 -71.41
N ASP A 4 73.11 -43.67 -72.60
CA ASP A 4 73.69 -42.66 -73.49
C ASP A 4 73.69 -41.29 -72.79
N GLU A 5 74.90 -40.77 -72.53
CA GLU A 5 75.16 -39.43 -72.01
C GLU A 5 74.94 -38.40 -73.13
N ILE A 6 73.93 -37.54 -73.00
CA ILE A 6 73.74 -36.41 -73.91
C ILE A 6 74.59 -35.23 -73.41
N LEU A 7 75.69 -34.95 -74.11
CA LEU A 7 76.56 -33.80 -73.86
C LEU A 7 76.08 -32.58 -74.67
N TYR A 8 75.98 -31.41 -74.03
CA TYR A 8 75.68 -30.14 -74.70
C TYR A 8 76.90 -29.20 -74.61
N GLN A 9 77.41 -28.73 -75.75
CA GLN A 9 78.56 -27.84 -75.83
C GLN A 9 78.12 -26.39 -75.98
N CYS A 10 78.56 -25.52 -75.07
CA CYS A 10 78.49 -24.07 -75.23
C CYS A 10 79.92 -23.53 -75.24
N ARG A 11 80.28 -22.80 -76.30
CA ARG A 11 81.62 -22.27 -76.61
C ARG A 11 82.40 -21.81 -75.35
N ASP A 12 83.58 -22.42 -75.18
CA ASP A 12 84.77 -21.99 -74.43
C ASP A 12 84.82 -22.10 -72.88
N PHE A 13 84.05 -22.98 -72.23
CA PHE A 13 84.31 -23.36 -70.82
C PHE A 13 84.21 -24.88 -70.57
N ASP A 14 85.07 -25.37 -69.67
CA ASP A 14 85.20 -26.78 -69.31
C ASP A 14 83.94 -27.38 -68.64
N ARG A 15 83.73 -28.66 -68.96
CA ARG A 15 82.63 -29.60 -68.66
C ARG A 15 81.96 -29.44 -67.29
N VAL A 16 80.62 -29.29 -67.27
CA VAL A 16 79.81 -29.38 -66.03
C VAL A 16 78.97 -30.66 -66.05
N LEU A 17 79.17 -31.50 -65.02
CA LEU A 17 78.39 -32.73 -64.75
C LEU A 17 77.00 -32.39 -64.22
N LEU A 18 75.94 -32.87 -64.89
CA LEU A 18 74.59 -32.89 -64.34
C LEU A 18 74.28 -34.29 -63.81
N LEU A 19 74.40 -34.51 -62.49
CA LEU A 19 73.79 -35.69 -61.85
C LEU A 19 72.92 -35.32 -60.64
N ARG A 20 71.62 -35.57 -60.87
CA ARG A 20 70.54 -36.08 -59.99
C ARG A 20 70.12 -35.35 -58.69
N ILE A 21 68.82 -34.98 -58.72
CA ILE A 21 67.74 -35.46 -57.82
C ILE A 21 68.08 -35.38 -56.31
N TRP A 22 67.54 -34.30 -55.71
CA TRP A 22 67.39 -33.94 -54.28
C TRP A 22 68.54 -33.13 -53.65
N GLY A 23 68.44 -31.79 -53.77
CA GLY A 23 69.24 -30.86 -52.96
C GLY A 23 69.20 -29.39 -53.39
N ALA A 24 68.96 -29.12 -54.68
CA ALA A 24 68.72 -27.77 -55.22
C ALA A 24 67.81 -27.89 -56.44
N VAL A 25 66.65 -27.24 -56.43
CA VAL A 25 65.79 -27.15 -57.62
C VAL A 25 66.46 -26.14 -58.56
N GLY A 26 67.16 -26.64 -59.58
CA GLY A 26 67.72 -25.80 -60.63
C GLY A 26 66.59 -25.13 -61.42
N TYR A 27 66.29 -23.86 -61.11
CA TYR A 27 65.31 -23.04 -61.85
C TYR A 27 65.66 -22.90 -63.34
N ALA A 28 66.88 -23.25 -63.77
CA ALA A 28 67.37 -23.16 -65.14
C ALA A 28 66.47 -23.90 -66.16
N SER A 29 66.03 -25.14 -65.89
CA SER A 29 65.24 -25.91 -66.86
C SER A 29 63.79 -25.40 -67.01
N LEU A 30 63.21 -24.87 -65.93
CA LEU A 30 61.89 -24.22 -65.94
C LEU A 30 61.95 -22.85 -66.63
N LEU A 31 63.07 -22.11 -66.49
CA LEU A 31 63.32 -20.83 -67.15
C LEU A 31 63.51 -20.99 -68.66
N VAL A 32 64.24 -22.00 -69.11
CA VAL A 32 64.41 -22.32 -70.54
C VAL A 32 63.07 -22.73 -71.18
N SER A 33 62.25 -23.53 -70.49
CA SER A 33 60.92 -23.93 -71.00
C SER A 33 59.93 -22.76 -71.08
N ARG A 34 59.98 -21.80 -70.14
CA ARG A 34 59.12 -20.60 -70.21
C ARG A 34 59.56 -19.63 -71.31
N GLN A 35 60.86 -19.45 -71.51
CA GLN A 35 61.39 -18.61 -72.60
C GLN A 35 60.96 -19.12 -73.98
N TYR A 36 60.95 -20.44 -74.18
CA TYR A 36 60.57 -21.05 -75.47
C TYR A 36 59.09 -20.85 -75.82
N ARG A 37 58.18 -20.90 -74.83
CA ARG A 37 56.73 -20.75 -75.07
C ARG A 37 56.25 -19.30 -75.13
N SER A 38 56.95 -18.34 -74.51
CA SER A 38 56.44 -16.98 -74.34
C SER A 38 57.25 -15.87 -75.03
N ARG A 39 58.38 -16.19 -75.70
CA ARG A 39 59.22 -15.23 -76.45
C ARG A 39 59.52 -13.93 -75.68
N GLN A 40 59.77 -14.04 -74.38
CA GLN A 40 60.13 -12.92 -73.50
C GLN A 40 61.60 -13.04 -73.08
N PHE A 41 62.36 -11.95 -73.20
CA PHE A 41 63.75 -11.88 -72.73
C PHE A 41 63.79 -11.26 -71.32
N ILE A 42 64.63 -11.79 -70.45
CA ILE A 42 64.98 -11.18 -69.15
C ILE A 42 66.43 -10.74 -69.28
N THR A 43 66.70 -9.45 -69.06
CA THR A 43 68.00 -8.79 -69.32
C THR A 43 69.14 -9.23 -68.39
N VAL A 44 68.88 -10.06 -67.40
CA VAL A 44 69.88 -10.42 -66.37
C VAL A 44 70.03 -11.94 -66.31
N THR A 45 70.62 -12.52 -67.35
CA THR A 45 71.31 -13.82 -67.23
C THR A 45 72.74 -13.66 -66.71
N GLN A 46 73.25 -12.43 -66.65
CA GLN A 46 74.52 -12.09 -66.02
C GLN A 46 74.39 -12.21 -64.49
N GLY A 47 75.05 -13.20 -63.90
CA GLY A 47 75.05 -13.43 -62.44
C GLY A 47 74.12 -14.54 -61.94
N LEU A 48 73.62 -15.44 -62.81
CA LEU A 48 72.76 -16.56 -62.39
C LEU A 48 73.41 -17.49 -61.34
N ALA A 49 74.75 -17.58 -61.34
CA ALA A 49 75.53 -18.28 -60.32
C ALA A 49 75.40 -17.64 -58.92
N GLN A 50 75.03 -16.36 -58.82
CA GLN A 50 74.80 -15.64 -57.55
C GLN A 50 73.35 -15.76 -57.06
N CYS A 51 72.44 -16.30 -57.87
CA CYS A 51 71.02 -16.48 -57.52
C CYS A 51 70.71 -17.83 -56.85
N GLU A 52 71.71 -18.69 -56.65
CA GLU A 52 71.54 -19.87 -55.80
C GLU A 52 71.46 -19.44 -54.32
N PHE A 53 70.36 -19.78 -53.66
CA PHE A 53 70.20 -19.60 -52.22
C PHE A 53 69.74 -20.90 -51.56
N SER A 54 70.30 -21.19 -50.39
CA SER A 54 69.89 -22.34 -49.58
C SER A 54 68.64 -22.00 -48.76
N TYR A 55 67.64 -22.88 -48.77
CA TYR A 55 66.43 -22.76 -47.94
C TYR A 55 66.72 -22.82 -46.43
N LYS A 56 67.93 -23.23 -46.03
CA LYS A 56 68.33 -23.37 -44.61
C LYS A 56 69.02 -22.12 -44.04
N CYS A 57 69.25 -21.07 -44.82
CA CYS A 57 69.86 -19.83 -44.29
C CYS A 57 68.83 -18.89 -43.67
N ASP A 58 69.24 -18.20 -42.60
CA ASP A 58 68.46 -17.10 -42.03
C ASP A 58 68.20 -16.03 -43.10
N ASN A 59 67.02 -15.41 -43.06
CA ASN A 59 66.53 -14.44 -44.07
C ASN A 59 66.15 -15.00 -45.46
N TYR A 60 66.04 -16.33 -45.68
CA TYR A 60 65.62 -16.88 -46.99
C TYR A 60 64.28 -16.32 -47.48
N LYS A 61 63.30 -16.11 -46.58
CA LYS A 61 61.99 -15.52 -46.92
C LYS A 61 62.09 -14.09 -47.44
N LYS A 62 63.13 -13.34 -47.05
CA LYS A 62 63.39 -11.98 -47.53
C LYS A 62 63.98 -12.02 -48.94
N ARG A 63 64.99 -12.86 -49.18
CA ARG A 63 65.58 -13.08 -50.52
C ARG A 63 64.60 -13.60 -51.56
N VAL A 64 63.75 -14.56 -51.19
CA VAL A 64 62.68 -15.06 -52.08
C VAL A 64 61.72 -13.93 -52.48
N ARG A 65 61.41 -13.02 -51.53
CA ARG A 65 60.53 -11.88 -51.79
C ARG A 65 61.21 -10.83 -52.66
N GLU A 66 62.48 -10.54 -52.44
CA GLU A 66 63.28 -9.62 -53.26
C GLU A 66 63.41 -10.13 -54.71
N MET A 67 63.70 -11.42 -54.91
CA MET A 67 63.73 -12.04 -56.25
C MET A 67 62.36 -12.05 -56.92
N SER A 68 61.29 -12.38 -56.19
CA SER A 68 59.92 -12.32 -56.70
C SER A 68 59.52 -10.89 -57.11
N ASN A 69 59.90 -9.90 -56.31
CA ASN A 69 59.61 -8.48 -56.60
C ASN A 69 60.43 -7.97 -57.78
N ALA A 70 61.71 -8.34 -57.89
CA ALA A 70 62.54 -8.03 -59.05
C ALA A 70 62.00 -8.68 -60.34
N TRP A 71 61.50 -9.92 -60.26
CA TRP A 71 60.85 -10.58 -61.39
C TRP A 71 59.53 -9.93 -61.81
N ASN A 72 58.74 -9.42 -60.85
CA ASN A 72 57.53 -8.66 -61.15
C ASN A 72 57.81 -7.27 -61.75
N GLN A 73 59.04 -6.74 -61.62
CA GLN A 73 59.47 -5.48 -62.25
C GLN A 73 59.84 -5.63 -63.74
N THR A 74 59.76 -6.83 -64.33
CA THR A 74 60.01 -7.05 -65.76
C THR A 74 59.16 -6.11 -66.62
N HIS A 75 59.81 -5.17 -67.31
CA HIS A 75 59.16 -4.19 -68.16
C HIS A 75 58.49 -4.87 -69.37
N ARG A 76 57.17 -4.73 -69.50
CA ARG A 76 56.41 -5.16 -70.69
C ARG A 76 56.73 -4.21 -71.84
N MET A 77 57.62 -4.61 -72.75
CA MET A 77 57.85 -3.87 -74.00
C MET A 77 56.72 -4.17 -75.00
N LYS A 78 56.10 -3.12 -75.56
CA LYS A 78 55.08 -3.25 -76.61
C LYS A 78 55.73 -3.79 -77.90
N ILE A 79 55.12 -4.82 -78.48
CA ILE A 79 55.60 -5.65 -79.61
C ILE A 79 56.00 -4.88 -80.89
N LEU A 80 55.63 -3.60 -81.03
CA LEU A 80 55.88 -2.82 -82.25
C LEU A 80 57.31 -2.24 -82.39
N VAL A 81 58.18 -2.32 -81.37
CA VAL A 81 59.56 -1.79 -81.42
C VAL A 81 60.60 -2.91 -81.23
N VAL A 82 60.37 -4.08 -81.84
CA VAL A 82 61.30 -5.22 -81.75
C VAL A 82 62.40 -5.17 -82.82
N GLY A 83 62.20 -4.41 -83.91
CA GLY A 83 63.15 -4.37 -85.03
C GLY A 83 64.43 -3.56 -84.80
N SER A 84 64.47 -2.66 -83.81
CA SER A 84 65.52 -1.63 -83.72
C SER A 84 66.42 -1.71 -82.48
N SER A 85 66.23 -2.70 -81.61
CA SER A 85 66.99 -2.84 -80.35
C SER A 85 67.58 -4.23 -80.13
N MET A 86 67.59 -5.11 -81.14
CA MET A 86 68.45 -6.30 -81.10
C MET A 86 69.89 -5.87 -81.39
N THR A 87 70.83 -6.23 -80.52
CA THR A 87 72.25 -6.08 -80.83
C THR A 87 72.59 -6.94 -82.06
N PRO A 88 73.36 -6.41 -83.03
CA PRO A 88 73.60 -7.08 -84.32
C PRO A 88 74.25 -8.47 -84.19
N GLU A 89 74.92 -8.75 -83.07
CA GLU A 89 75.56 -10.05 -82.81
C GLU A 89 74.58 -11.22 -82.75
N TYR A 90 73.33 -10.99 -82.31
CA TYR A 90 72.36 -12.08 -82.16
C TYR A 90 71.83 -12.59 -83.51
N SER A 91 71.54 -11.68 -84.45
CA SER A 91 71.16 -12.03 -85.83
C SER A 91 72.27 -12.84 -86.51
N GLN A 92 73.52 -12.40 -86.35
CA GLN A 92 74.69 -13.05 -86.95
C GLN A 92 74.91 -14.48 -86.40
N SER A 93 74.65 -14.70 -85.11
CA SER A 93 74.70 -16.03 -84.48
C SER A 93 73.56 -16.97 -84.93
N ARG A 94 72.43 -16.41 -85.40
CA ARG A 94 71.29 -17.19 -85.90
C ARG A 94 71.52 -17.65 -87.34
N ASP A 95 72.12 -16.80 -88.17
CA ASP A 95 72.35 -17.06 -89.60
C ASP A 95 73.52 -18.03 -89.86
N GLN A 96 74.41 -18.23 -88.89
CA GLN A 96 75.54 -19.17 -88.97
C GLN A 96 75.23 -20.61 -88.49
N ARG A 97 73.96 -20.94 -88.17
CA ARG A 97 73.59 -22.32 -87.82
C ARG A 97 73.41 -23.17 -89.08
N VAL A 98 74.48 -23.85 -89.50
CA VAL A 98 74.40 -24.97 -90.44
C VAL A 98 73.68 -26.13 -89.74
N ASN A 99 72.59 -26.62 -90.35
CA ASN A 99 71.75 -27.70 -89.82
C ASN A 99 72.27 -29.03 -90.38
N ASP A 100 73.23 -29.66 -89.69
CA ASP A 100 73.78 -30.97 -90.08
C ASP A 100 72.78 -32.09 -89.80
N ASN A 101 71.75 -32.22 -90.65
CA ASN A 101 70.97 -33.46 -90.72
C ASN A 101 71.66 -34.39 -91.72
N ILE A 102 72.28 -35.46 -91.22
CA ILE A 102 72.82 -36.56 -92.03
C ILE A 102 71.63 -37.31 -92.66
N PRO A 103 71.53 -37.44 -94.01
CA PRO A 103 70.54 -38.31 -94.64
C PRO A 103 70.94 -39.78 -94.41
N MET A 104 70.01 -40.59 -93.93
CA MET A 104 70.22 -42.03 -93.80
C MET A 104 70.36 -42.65 -95.20
N SER A 105 71.53 -43.22 -95.50
CA SER A 105 71.82 -43.89 -96.76
C SER A 105 71.10 -45.24 -96.82
N ASN A 106 70.37 -45.46 -97.91
CA ASN A 106 69.78 -46.74 -98.29
C ASN A 106 70.84 -47.85 -98.34
N LEU A 107 70.59 -48.96 -97.64
CA LEU A 107 71.19 -50.24 -97.98
C LEU A 107 70.06 -51.28 -98.06
N GLU A 108 69.87 -51.80 -99.25
CA GLU A 108 68.93 -52.87 -99.59
C GLU A 108 69.21 -54.12 -98.75
N THR A 109 68.20 -54.59 -98.05
CA THR A 109 68.02 -56.03 -97.79
C THR A 109 66.54 -56.32 -97.61
N THR A 110 65.80 -56.08 -98.68
CA THR A 110 64.46 -56.61 -98.93
C THR A 110 64.54 -58.13 -99.10
N GLN A 111 64.11 -58.91 -98.09
CA GLN A 111 63.35 -60.18 -98.24
C GLN A 111 63.20 -61.07 -96.98
N SER A 112 63.45 -60.60 -95.74
CA SER A 112 63.25 -61.49 -94.56
C SER A 112 62.49 -60.90 -93.37
N LEU A 113 61.90 -59.70 -93.46
CA LEU A 113 61.17 -59.09 -92.34
C LEU A 113 59.66 -59.31 -92.40
N GLU A 114 59.11 -59.56 -93.60
CA GLU A 114 57.65 -59.61 -93.82
C GLU A 114 57.02 -60.95 -93.40
N GLU A 115 57.76 -62.05 -93.44
CA GLU A 115 57.26 -63.38 -93.04
C GLU A 115 57.25 -63.63 -91.51
N HIS A 116 57.96 -62.82 -90.71
CA HIS A 116 57.94 -62.95 -89.24
C HIS A 116 56.81 -62.17 -88.55
N LEU A 117 56.09 -61.31 -89.28
CA LEU A 117 55.05 -60.44 -88.70
C LEU A 117 53.63 -61.03 -88.74
N GLN A 118 53.43 -62.22 -89.32
CA GLN A 118 52.08 -62.74 -89.58
C GLN A 118 51.54 -63.76 -88.56
N VAL A 119 52.33 -64.16 -87.54
CA VAL A 119 51.90 -65.14 -86.52
C VAL A 119 52.16 -64.70 -85.06
N MET A 120 52.78 -63.54 -84.83
CA MET A 120 52.97 -62.96 -83.49
C MET A 120 52.36 -61.56 -83.43
N PRO A 121 51.41 -61.28 -82.51
CA PRO A 121 51.00 -59.91 -82.23
C PRO A 121 52.26 -59.11 -81.86
N SER A 122 52.53 -58.03 -82.58
CA SER A 122 53.67 -57.17 -82.27
C SER A 122 53.54 -56.66 -80.82
N GLU A 123 54.65 -56.52 -80.10
CA GLU A 123 54.65 -55.97 -78.74
C GLU A 123 53.89 -54.63 -78.65
N MET A 124 53.90 -53.87 -79.74
CA MET A 124 53.15 -52.61 -79.89
C MET A 124 51.62 -52.79 -79.87
N GLU A 125 51.10 -53.86 -80.48
CA GLU A 125 49.66 -54.19 -80.47
C GLU A 125 49.18 -54.53 -79.06
N ILE A 126 49.99 -55.29 -78.31
CA ILE A 126 49.75 -55.65 -76.90
C ILE A 126 49.74 -54.38 -76.03
N ILE A 127 50.73 -53.51 -76.19
CA ILE A 127 50.81 -52.23 -75.46
C ILE A 127 49.60 -51.34 -75.76
N LYS A 128 49.15 -51.30 -77.01
CA LYS A 128 47.98 -50.50 -77.43
C LYS A 128 46.68 -51.01 -76.80
N GLN A 129 46.46 -52.33 -76.76
CA GLN A 129 45.29 -52.92 -76.11
C GLN A 129 45.31 -52.70 -74.59
N ASP A 130 46.48 -52.83 -73.95
CA ASP A 130 46.65 -52.55 -72.52
C ASP A 130 46.38 -51.08 -72.19
N PHE A 131 46.88 -50.15 -73.01
CA PHE A 131 46.59 -48.73 -72.84
C PHE A 131 45.09 -48.46 -72.94
N LYS A 132 44.40 -49.06 -73.93
CA LYS A 132 42.95 -48.93 -74.09
C LYS A 132 42.19 -49.47 -72.88
N LYS A 133 42.61 -50.62 -72.34
CA LYS A 133 42.02 -51.22 -71.12
C LYS A 133 42.22 -50.33 -69.89
N ARG A 134 43.43 -49.82 -69.67
CA ARG A 134 43.75 -48.90 -68.57
C ARG A 134 43.00 -47.57 -68.69
N SER A 135 42.86 -47.04 -69.90
CA SER A 135 42.10 -45.81 -70.16
C SER A 135 40.61 -45.97 -69.83
N LEU A 136 40.00 -47.10 -70.21
CA LEU A 136 38.61 -47.41 -69.83
C LEU A 136 38.44 -47.58 -68.31
N GLU A 137 39.40 -48.21 -67.65
CA GLU A 137 39.38 -48.37 -66.19
C GLU A 137 39.50 -47.03 -65.47
N LEU A 138 40.41 -46.15 -65.91
CA LEU A 138 40.53 -44.78 -65.38
C LEU A 138 39.25 -43.98 -65.62
N GLY A 139 38.62 -44.11 -66.79
CA GLY A 139 37.33 -43.47 -67.07
C GLY A 139 36.22 -43.91 -66.11
N ARG A 140 36.16 -45.20 -65.75
CA ARG A 140 35.22 -45.69 -64.73
C ARG A 140 35.52 -45.12 -63.34
N LYS A 141 36.80 -45.06 -62.94
CA LYS A 141 37.21 -44.47 -61.65
C LYS A 141 36.88 -42.97 -61.57
N ILE A 142 37.05 -42.23 -62.66
CA ILE A 142 36.68 -40.80 -62.71
C ILE A 142 35.17 -40.64 -62.49
N LYS A 143 34.33 -41.42 -63.18
CA LYS A 143 32.87 -41.36 -62.99
C LYS A 143 32.45 -41.69 -61.56
N GLN A 144 33.05 -42.73 -60.97
CA GLN A 144 32.78 -43.09 -59.57
C GLN A 144 33.16 -41.96 -58.62
N LEU A 145 34.33 -41.34 -58.80
CA LEU A 145 34.77 -40.20 -57.97
C LEU A 145 33.88 -38.97 -58.16
N GLU A 146 33.34 -38.75 -59.36
CA GLU A 146 32.36 -37.68 -59.61
C GLU A 146 31.04 -37.95 -58.87
N GLU A 147 30.53 -39.18 -58.88
CA GLU A 147 29.34 -39.59 -58.13
C GLU A 147 29.55 -39.46 -56.61
N GLU A 148 30.67 -39.96 -56.09
CA GLU A 148 31.04 -39.84 -54.66
C GLU A 148 31.16 -38.37 -54.25
N LYS A 149 31.76 -37.52 -55.09
CA LYS A 149 31.84 -36.08 -54.85
C LYS A 149 30.46 -35.42 -54.80
N MET A 150 29.54 -35.82 -55.69
CA MET A 150 28.16 -35.32 -55.69
C MET A 150 27.41 -35.73 -54.42
N GLN A 151 27.56 -36.98 -53.99
CA GLN A 151 26.94 -37.50 -52.77
C GLN A 151 27.45 -36.76 -51.52
N LEU A 152 28.78 -36.59 -51.39
CA LEU A 152 29.38 -35.82 -50.29
C LEU A 152 28.93 -34.35 -50.31
N GLY A 153 28.73 -33.77 -51.49
CA GLY A 153 28.17 -32.43 -51.63
C GLY A 153 26.77 -32.32 -51.02
N LEU A 154 25.89 -33.28 -51.31
CA LEU A 154 24.54 -33.35 -50.74
C LEU A 154 24.56 -33.52 -49.22
N ASP A 155 25.41 -34.42 -48.70
CA ASP A 155 25.52 -34.67 -47.27
C ASP A 155 25.97 -33.42 -46.50
N VAL A 156 26.93 -32.65 -47.05
CA VAL A 156 27.37 -31.37 -46.48
C VAL A 156 26.23 -30.36 -46.43
N ASP A 157 25.41 -30.27 -47.47
CA ASP A 157 24.29 -29.31 -47.50
C ASP A 157 23.15 -29.72 -46.56
N VAL A 158 22.90 -31.02 -46.38
CA VAL A 158 21.99 -31.55 -45.35
C VAL A 158 22.50 -31.17 -43.95
N GLN A 159 23.78 -31.40 -43.66
CA GLN A 159 24.37 -31.04 -42.36
C GLN A 159 24.31 -29.54 -42.08
N LYS A 160 24.56 -28.69 -43.09
CA LYS A 160 24.40 -27.24 -42.95
C LYS A 160 22.95 -26.87 -42.61
N LEU A 161 21.97 -27.47 -43.28
CA LEU A 161 20.55 -27.21 -43.04
C LEU A 161 20.14 -27.63 -41.62
N GLU A 162 20.62 -28.78 -41.15
CA GLU A 162 20.39 -29.25 -39.77
C GLU A 162 21.03 -28.33 -38.73
N ALA A 163 22.29 -27.92 -38.93
CA ALA A 163 22.97 -26.98 -38.04
C ALA A 163 22.23 -25.64 -37.97
N ASP A 164 21.70 -25.15 -39.10
CA ASP A 164 20.90 -23.93 -39.15
C ASP A 164 19.58 -24.06 -38.40
N LYS A 165 18.89 -25.21 -38.49
CA LYS A 165 17.68 -25.49 -37.69
C LYS A 165 18.00 -25.53 -36.19
N LEU A 166 19.09 -26.20 -35.80
CA LEU A 166 19.54 -26.25 -34.41
C LEU A 166 19.89 -24.86 -33.88
N ARG A 167 20.58 -24.03 -34.67
CA ARG A 167 20.89 -22.64 -34.31
C ARG A 167 19.62 -21.82 -34.08
N LYS A 168 18.63 -21.93 -34.97
CA LYS A 168 17.33 -21.24 -34.81
C LYS A 168 16.60 -21.71 -33.55
N GLY A 169 16.60 -23.02 -33.28
CA GLY A 169 16.01 -23.58 -32.06
C GLY A 169 16.70 -23.08 -30.79
N LYS A 170 18.04 -23.04 -30.77
CA LYS A 170 18.84 -22.53 -29.65
C LYS A 170 18.51 -21.07 -29.35
N ASN A 171 18.49 -20.21 -30.38
CA ASN A 171 18.20 -18.78 -30.21
C ASN A 171 16.81 -18.56 -29.60
N LYS A 172 15.80 -19.31 -30.04
CA LYS A 172 14.44 -19.22 -29.48
C LYS A 172 14.41 -19.62 -27.99
N VAL A 173 15.08 -20.70 -27.62
CA VAL A 173 15.17 -21.14 -26.21
C VAL A 173 15.88 -20.09 -25.35
N GLU A 174 16.89 -19.42 -25.90
CA GLU A 174 17.62 -18.35 -25.20
C GLU A 174 16.75 -17.10 -25.00
N GLU A 175 15.97 -16.70 -26.00
CA GLU A 175 14.96 -15.64 -25.88
C GLU A 175 13.88 -15.97 -24.84
N ASP A 176 13.36 -17.20 -24.85
CA ASP A 176 12.37 -17.67 -23.87
C ASP A 176 12.95 -17.67 -22.44
N LEU A 177 14.22 -18.06 -22.28
CA LEU A 177 14.93 -18.04 -21.00
C LEU A 177 15.11 -16.61 -20.49
N ASP A 178 15.49 -15.67 -21.35
CA ASP A 178 15.62 -14.26 -20.97
C ASP A 178 14.26 -13.64 -20.61
N SER A 179 13.20 -13.96 -21.36
CA SER A 179 11.83 -13.56 -21.01
C SER A 179 11.46 -14.06 -19.62
N LEU A 180 11.62 -15.37 -19.35
CA LEU A 180 11.33 -15.98 -18.05
C LEU A 180 12.14 -15.34 -16.91
N LYS A 181 13.41 -15.00 -17.16
CA LYS A 181 14.28 -14.31 -16.20
C LYS A 181 13.78 -12.90 -15.90
N THR A 182 13.26 -12.17 -16.89
CA THR A 182 12.65 -10.86 -16.66
C THR A 182 11.36 -10.97 -15.85
N ASP A 183 10.51 -11.95 -16.13
CA ASP A 183 9.26 -12.15 -15.39
C ASP A 183 9.51 -12.60 -13.96
N ASN A 184 10.51 -13.46 -13.71
CA ASN A 184 10.93 -13.83 -12.36
C ASN A 184 11.41 -12.59 -11.57
N ARG A 185 12.17 -11.69 -12.21
CA ARG A 185 12.58 -10.41 -11.59
C ARG A 185 11.37 -9.53 -11.26
N LYS A 186 10.37 -9.43 -12.15
CA LYS A 186 9.12 -8.69 -11.90
C LYS A 186 8.37 -9.28 -10.71
N LEU A 187 8.15 -10.60 -10.69
CA LEU A 187 7.48 -11.30 -9.59
C LEU A 187 8.17 -11.06 -8.26
N ARG A 188 9.50 -11.17 -8.19
CA ARG A 188 10.27 -10.87 -6.97
C ARG A 188 10.08 -9.42 -6.51
N ARG A 189 10.03 -8.45 -7.43
CA ARG A 189 9.72 -7.05 -7.09
C ARG A 189 8.29 -6.90 -6.58
N SER A 190 7.30 -7.52 -7.23
CA SER A 190 5.90 -7.50 -6.79
C SER A 190 5.71 -8.09 -5.40
N ILE A 191 6.40 -9.21 -5.07
CA ILE A 191 6.37 -9.81 -3.73
C ILE A 191 6.95 -8.86 -2.66
N ARG A 192 8.01 -8.11 -3.00
CA ARG A 192 8.58 -7.08 -2.11
C ARG A 192 7.63 -5.89 -1.93
N ILE A 193 7.04 -5.38 -3.02
CA ILE A 193 6.12 -4.23 -3.00
C ILE A 193 4.83 -4.57 -2.25
N ALA A 194 4.22 -5.71 -2.53
CA ALA A 194 3.01 -6.17 -1.87
C ALA A 194 3.22 -6.50 -0.39
N SER A 195 4.45 -6.35 0.14
CA SER A 195 4.84 -6.72 1.50
C SER A 195 4.52 -8.19 1.87
N LEU A 196 4.22 -9.02 0.87
CA LEU A 196 4.09 -10.48 0.97
C LEU A 196 5.43 -11.14 1.30
N GLY A 197 6.54 -10.40 1.19
CA GLY A 197 7.86 -10.80 1.66
C GLY A 197 8.02 -10.80 3.18
N LYS A 198 6.98 -10.46 3.97
CA LYS A 198 7.01 -10.67 5.42
C LYS A 198 7.33 -12.13 5.71
N THR A 199 8.39 -12.38 6.48
CA THR A 199 8.72 -13.73 6.90
C THR A 199 7.61 -14.27 7.80
N SER A 200 7.40 -15.58 7.77
CA SER A 200 6.41 -16.26 8.61
C SER A 200 6.54 -15.89 10.10
N GLU A 201 7.75 -15.56 10.55
CA GLU A 201 8.02 -15.09 11.90
C GLU A 201 7.46 -13.70 12.21
N GLN A 202 7.53 -12.76 11.25
CA GLN A 202 6.93 -11.43 11.41
C GLN A 202 5.40 -11.51 11.53
N TRP A 203 4.77 -12.38 10.73
CA TRP A 203 3.33 -12.66 10.86
C TRP A 203 2.99 -13.28 12.21
N ARG A 204 3.79 -14.24 12.70
CA ARG A 204 3.60 -14.79 14.05
C ARG A 204 3.72 -13.73 15.14
N GLN A 205 4.66 -12.79 15.01
CA GLN A 205 4.82 -11.69 15.96
C GLN A 205 3.63 -10.71 15.92
N GLU A 206 3.13 -10.36 14.74
CA GLU A 206 1.93 -9.51 14.60
C GLU A 206 0.69 -10.18 15.20
N ILE A 207 0.46 -11.46 14.91
CA ILE A 207 -0.63 -12.23 15.49
C ILE A 207 -0.50 -12.29 17.02
N ARG A 208 0.72 -12.49 17.56
CA ARG A 208 0.96 -12.46 19.01
C ARG A 208 0.62 -11.10 19.61
N LYS A 209 1.06 -10.00 18.98
CA LYS A 209 0.73 -8.63 19.44
C LYS A 209 -0.78 -8.41 19.43
N GLU A 210 -1.47 -8.83 18.38
CA GLU A 210 -2.92 -8.65 18.29
C GLU A 210 -3.66 -9.50 19.33
N ARG A 211 -3.24 -10.74 19.57
CA ARG A 211 -3.76 -11.57 20.68
C ARG A 211 -3.58 -10.90 22.04
N THR A 212 -2.42 -10.31 22.32
CA THR A 212 -2.22 -9.61 23.60
C THR A 212 -3.13 -8.39 23.76
N LYS A 213 -3.49 -7.71 22.66
CA LYS A 213 -4.48 -6.62 22.70
C LYS A 213 -5.88 -7.16 22.92
N ASP A 214 -6.24 -8.26 22.26
CA ASP A 214 -7.52 -8.93 22.43
C ASP A 214 -7.73 -9.37 23.88
N ASP A 215 -6.71 -10.00 24.49
CA ASP A 215 -6.70 -10.36 25.92
C ASP A 215 -6.88 -9.13 26.84
N GLN A 216 -6.28 -7.99 26.47
CA GLN A 216 -6.46 -6.74 27.21
C GLN A 216 -7.89 -6.20 27.08
N TRP A 217 -8.49 -6.26 25.90
CA TRP A 217 -9.88 -5.85 25.68
C TRP A 217 -10.85 -6.76 26.40
N GLU A 218 -10.62 -8.07 26.38
CA GLU A 218 -11.42 -9.04 27.11
C GLU A 218 -11.40 -8.76 28.62
N LYS A 219 -10.22 -8.49 29.20
CA LYS A 219 -10.13 -8.09 30.61
C LYS A 219 -10.91 -6.80 30.92
N LYS A 220 -10.84 -5.79 30.04
CA LYS A 220 -11.62 -4.55 30.21
C LYS A 220 -13.12 -4.81 30.11
N PHE A 221 -13.53 -5.68 29.20
CA PHE A 221 -14.92 -6.08 29.02
C PHE A 221 -15.44 -6.78 30.28
N GLN A 222 -14.72 -7.77 30.82
CA GLN A 222 -15.11 -8.46 32.05
C GLN A 222 -15.14 -7.52 33.26
N ASN A 223 -14.19 -6.59 33.38
CA ASN A 223 -14.22 -5.57 34.43
C ASN A 223 -15.45 -4.66 34.34
N THR A 224 -15.82 -4.26 33.12
CA THR A 224 -17.01 -3.44 32.88
C THR A 224 -18.28 -4.20 33.24
N ARG A 225 -18.36 -5.48 32.84
CA ARG A 225 -19.46 -6.37 33.19
C ARG A 225 -19.59 -6.58 34.70
N ALA A 226 -18.48 -6.75 35.41
CA ALA A 226 -18.47 -6.87 36.87
C ALA A 226 -19.00 -5.60 37.55
N ARG A 227 -18.62 -4.41 37.06
CA ARG A 227 -19.15 -3.12 37.54
C ARG A 227 -20.64 -3.00 37.28
N GLU A 228 -21.11 -3.38 36.10
CA GLU A 228 -22.54 -3.36 35.77
C GLU A 228 -23.35 -4.25 36.71
N VAL A 229 -22.87 -5.47 36.99
CA VAL A 229 -23.51 -6.38 37.95
C VAL A 229 -23.52 -5.78 39.36
N ALA A 230 -22.42 -5.15 39.79
CA ALA A 230 -22.34 -4.47 41.09
C ALA A 230 -23.35 -3.30 41.19
N LEU A 231 -23.47 -2.49 40.13
CA LEU A 231 -24.43 -1.39 40.05
C LEU A 231 -25.88 -1.88 40.06
N LYS A 232 -26.18 -2.97 39.35
CA LYS A 232 -27.51 -3.60 39.39
C LYS A 232 -27.87 -4.07 40.80
N ARG A 233 -26.91 -4.63 41.54
CA ARG A 233 -27.11 -5.04 42.94
C ARG A 233 -27.35 -3.82 43.85
N SER A 234 -26.54 -2.76 43.74
CA SER A 234 -26.75 -1.56 44.56
C SER A 234 -28.06 -0.85 44.25
N LEU A 235 -28.49 -0.86 42.99
CA LEU A 235 -29.80 -0.34 42.58
C LEU A 235 -30.94 -1.12 43.25
N LEU A 236 -30.90 -2.45 43.23
CA LEU A 236 -31.91 -3.29 43.89
C LEU A 236 -31.97 -3.04 45.40
N VAL A 237 -30.81 -2.89 46.06
CA VAL A 237 -30.75 -2.53 47.49
C VAL A 237 -31.39 -1.17 47.75
N SER A 238 -31.05 -0.17 46.94
CA SER A 238 -31.60 1.19 47.06
C SER A 238 -33.12 1.22 46.83
N GLN A 239 -33.62 0.42 45.87
CA GLN A 239 -35.05 0.28 45.62
C GLN A 239 -35.78 -0.34 46.83
N ASN A 240 -35.20 -1.35 47.46
CA ASN A 240 -35.76 -1.98 48.65
C ASN A 240 -35.77 -1.02 49.86
N GLU A 241 -34.67 -0.28 50.07
CA GLU A 241 -34.60 0.75 51.11
C GLU A 241 -35.64 1.85 50.89
N ASN A 242 -35.78 2.33 49.65
CA ASN A 242 -36.82 3.31 49.31
C ASN A 242 -38.23 2.76 49.56
N ALA A 243 -38.49 1.49 49.25
CA ALA A 243 -39.78 0.86 49.58
C ALA A 243 -40.04 0.83 51.10
N LYS A 244 -39.03 0.51 51.92
CA LYS A 244 -39.14 0.56 53.39
C LYS A 244 -39.37 1.99 53.89
N LEU A 245 -38.66 2.97 53.33
CA LEU A 245 -38.82 4.38 53.69
C LEU A 245 -40.21 4.90 53.34
N LYS A 246 -40.76 4.53 52.18
CA LYS A 246 -42.14 4.87 51.81
C LYS A 246 -43.13 4.36 52.85
N VAL A 247 -42.99 3.11 53.31
CA VAL A 247 -43.85 2.57 54.37
C VAL A 247 -43.74 3.40 55.66
N ARG A 248 -42.51 3.71 56.11
CA ARG A 248 -42.30 4.55 57.30
C ARG A 248 -42.89 5.95 57.17
N VAL A 249 -42.76 6.58 56.00
CA VAL A 249 -43.37 7.89 55.72
C VAL A 249 -44.89 7.81 55.87
N THR A 250 -45.53 6.79 55.28
CA THR A 250 -47.00 6.62 55.42
C THR A 250 -47.45 6.39 56.87
N GLU A 251 -46.64 5.73 57.70
CA GLU A 251 -46.91 5.52 59.13
C GLU A 251 -46.76 6.82 59.94
N LEU A 252 -45.72 7.60 59.65
CA LEU A 252 -45.49 8.92 60.25
C LEU A 252 -46.58 9.92 59.86
N GLU A 253 -47.02 9.93 58.61
CA GLU A 253 -48.14 10.77 58.14
C GLU A 253 -49.43 10.46 58.90
N LYS A 254 -49.76 9.18 59.10
CA LYS A 254 -50.91 8.75 59.92
C LYS A 254 -50.78 9.22 61.36
N SER A 255 -49.60 9.04 61.96
CA SER A 255 -49.33 9.44 63.34
C SER A 255 -49.41 10.95 63.54
N LEU A 256 -48.86 11.73 62.59
CA LEU A 256 -48.92 13.18 62.59
C LEU A 256 -50.36 13.69 62.48
N HIS A 257 -51.16 13.10 61.57
CA HIS A 257 -52.57 13.44 61.42
C HIS A 257 -53.35 13.18 62.72
N GLN A 258 -53.10 12.04 63.37
CA GLN A 258 -53.71 11.71 64.65
C GLN A 258 -53.30 12.68 65.76
N HIS A 259 -52.02 13.06 65.84
CA HIS A 259 -51.55 14.06 66.82
C HIS A 259 -52.20 15.43 66.59
N HIS A 260 -52.23 15.90 65.34
CA HIS A 260 -52.90 17.16 64.98
C HIS A 260 -54.38 17.16 65.39
N SER A 261 -55.10 16.07 65.09
CA SER A 261 -56.50 15.92 65.49
C SER A 261 -56.67 15.96 67.02
N ARG A 262 -55.82 15.25 67.77
CA ARG A 262 -55.85 15.27 69.25
C ARG A 262 -55.54 16.66 69.81
N ASN A 263 -54.54 17.36 69.26
CA ASN A 263 -54.19 18.69 69.70
C ASN A 263 -55.34 19.68 69.47
N PHE A 264 -55.96 19.65 68.29
CA PHE A 264 -57.13 20.46 67.99
C PHE A 264 -58.30 20.19 68.96
N VAL A 265 -58.58 18.92 69.27
CA VAL A 265 -59.61 18.55 70.25
C VAL A 265 -59.27 19.06 71.65
N PHE A 266 -58.00 19.01 72.05
CA PHE A 266 -57.55 19.52 73.34
C PHE A 266 -57.70 21.05 73.43
N GLU A 267 -57.23 21.78 72.42
CA GLU A 267 -57.39 23.23 72.31
C GLU A 267 -58.87 23.64 72.36
N LEU A 268 -59.73 22.94 71.62
CA LEU A 268 -61.17 23.16 71.67
C LEU A 268 -61.75 22.91 73.06
N LYS A 269 -61.38 21.83 73.74
CA LYS A 269 -61.83 21.56 75.12
C LYS A 269 -61.41 22.65 76.10
N THR A 270 -60.16 23.11 76.01
CA THR A 270 -59.66 24.21 76.85
C THR A 270 -60.42 25.50 76.59
N SER A 271 -60.67 25.83 75.32
CA SER A 271 -61.47 27.01 74.95
C SER A 271 -62.92 26.92 75.43
N LEU A 272 -63.54 25.73 75.34
CA LEU A 272 -64.89 25.47 75.81
C LEU A 272 -64.97 25.68 77.32
N SER A 273 -64.06 25.07 78.10
CA SER A 273 -63.99 25.26 79.55
C SER A 273 -63.89 26.75 79.92
N LYS A 274 -63.08 27.53 79.17
CA LYS A 274 -62.98 28.97 79.39
C LYS A 274 -64.29 29.71 79.10
N ILE A 275 -65.01 29.33 78.04
CA ILE A 275 -66.33 29.89 77.73
C ILE A 275 -67.33 29.57 78.84
N GLU A 276 -67.32 28.35 79.39
CA GLU A 276 -68.22 27.97 80.47
C GLU A 276 -67.92 28.73 81.77
N GLU A 277 -66.65 28.95 82.10
CA GLU A 277 -66.23 29.80 83.22
C GLU A 277 -66.74 31.24 83.05
N LEU A 278 -66.56 31.83 81.86
CA LEU A 278 -67.04 33.19 81.56
C LEU A 278 -68.57 33.27 81.59
N ARG A 279 -69.26 32.23 81.13
CA ARG A 279 -70.72 32.12 81.20
C ARG A 279 -71.21 32.12 82.66
N GLY A 280 -70.54 31.39 83.54
CA GLY A 280 -70.83 31.41 84.99
C GLY A 280 -70.67 32.80 85.58
N LYS A 281 -69.55 33.48 85.29
CA LYS A 281 -69.31 34.87 85.72
C LYS A 281 -70.36 35.85 85.21
N ILE A 282 -70.81 35.69 83.96
CA ILE A 282 -71.89 36.53 83.41
C ILE A 282 -73.21 36.30 84.17
N GLU A 283 -73.54 35.06 84.52
CA GLU A 283 -74.75 34.77 85.29
C GLU A 283 -74.67 35.35 86.71
N GLU A 284 -73.52 35.23 87.39
CA GLU A 284 -73.28 35.87 88.70
C GLU A 284 -73.44 37.40 88.63
N LEU A 285 -72.85 38.04 87.60
CA LEU A 285 -72.98 39.48 87.38
C LEU A 285 -74.43 39.89 87.08
N LYS A 286 -75.16 39.05 86.35
CA LYS A 286 -76.58 39.26 86.04
C LYS A 286 -77.46 39.16 87.29
N ASP A 287 -77.20 38.20 88.17
CA ASP A 287 -77.88 38.08 89.46
C ASP A 287 -77.55 39.26 90.39
N ALA A 288 -76.29 39.68 90.45
CA ALA A 288 -75.86 40.88 91.18
C ALA A 288 -76.52 42.16 90.62
N LEU A 289 -76.66 42.26 89.30
CA LEU A 289 -77.37 43.37 88.65
C LEU A 289 -78.87 43.36 88.98
N GLN A 290 -79.53 42.20 88.97
CA GLN A 290 -80.93 42.09 89.39
C GLN A 290 -81.10 42.47 90.87
N ASN A 291 -80.21 42.01 91.75
CA ASN A 291 -80.22 42.36 93.17
C ASN A 291 -79.99 43.86 93.41
N SER A 292 -79.00 44.46 92.75
CA SER A 292 -78.76 45.90 92.85
C SER A 292 -79.94 46.72 92.32
N LYS A 293 -80.57 46.27 91.23
CA LYS A 293 -81.81 46.87 90.71
C LYS A 293 -82.97 46.79 91.70
N LEU A 294 -83.12 45.68 92.43
CA LEU A 294 -84.11 45.57 93.51
C LEU A 294 -83.79 46.50 94.68
N ARG A 295 -82.52 46.61 95.08
CA ARG A 295 -82.07 47.53 96.15
C ARG A 295 -82.34 48.99 95.79
N ILE A 296 -82.06 49.40 94.55
CA ILE A 296 -82.35 50.76 94.07
C ILE A 296 -83.87 51.03 94.16
N LYS A 297 -84.71 50.12 93.64
CA LYS A 297 -86.17 50.26 93.75
C LYS A 297 -86.67 50.36 95.20
N LEU A 298 -86.05 49.62 96.12
CA LEU A 298 -86.39 49.68 97.55
C LEU A 298 -85.96 51.02 98.18
N LEU A 299 -84.77 51.52 97.83
CA LEU A 299 -84.28 52.83 98.29
C LEU A 299 -85.13 53.97 97.76
N GLU A 300 -85.46 53.98 96.46
CA GLU A 300 -86.36 54.97 95.85
C GLU A 300 -87.73 54.98 96.56
N ARG A 301 -88.27 53.79 96.88
CA ARG A 301 -89.49 53.67 97.67
C ARG A 301 -89.31 54.19 99.10
N GLY A 302 -88.20 53.89 99.74
CA GLY A 302 -87.87 54.36 101.10
C GLY A 302 -87.70 55.88 101.17
N GLU A 303 -87.03 56.49 100.19
CA GLU A 303 -86.84 57.94 100.08
C GLU A 303 -88.17 58.66 99.82
N ALA A 304 -89.02 58.11 98.95
CA ALA A 304 -90.38 58.62 98.76
C ALA A 304 -91.20 58.57 100.06
N VAL A 305 -91.08 57.49 100.84
CA VAL A 305 -91.74 57.39 102.16
C VAL A 305 -91.15 58.40 103.14
N ALA A 306 -89.83 58.58 103.20
CA ALA A 306 -89.18 59.56 104.08
C ALA A 306 -89.62 61.00 103.76
N GLN A 307 -89.70 61.37 102.49
CA GLN A 307 -90.22 62.68 102.06
C GLN A 307 -91.68 62.87 102.47
N VAL A 308 -92.52 61.83 102.33
CA VAL A 308 -93.92 61.86 102.79
C VAL A 308 -93.98 62.04 104.32
N CYS A 309 -93.11 61.37 105.07
CA CYS A 309 -93.04 61.49 106.52
C CYS A 309 -92.60 62.90 106.97
N GLU A 310 -91.57 63.49 106.36
CA GLU A 310 -91.14 64.86 106.67
C GLU A 310 -92.26 65.88 106.42
N VAL A 311 -92.95 65.77 105.29
CA VAL A 311 -94.11 66.64 104.98
C VAL A 311 -95.21 66.45 106.02
N ALA A 312 -95.48 65.21 106.45
CA ALA A 312 -96.46 64.91 107.48
C ALA A 312 -96.05 65.49 108.85
N ASP A 313 -94.79 65.38 109.26
CA ASP A 313 -94.26 65.97 110.50
C ASP A 313 -94.32 67.50 110.49
N HIS A 314 -94.00 68.13 109.36
CA HIS A 314 -94.18 69.57 109.16
C HIS A 314 -95.65 69.97 109.26
N LEU A 315 -96.56 69.20 108.67
CA LEU A 315 -98.01 69.42 108.81
C LEU A 315 -98.46 69.25 110.26
N GLN A 316 -97.93 68.27 110.99
CA GLN A 316 -98.21 68.06 112.42
C GLN A 316 -97.79 69.28 113.25
N THR A 317 -96.59 69.80 112.98
CA THR A 317 -96.05 71.01 113.63
C THR A 317 -96.91 72.23 113.34
N LEU A 318 -97.31 72.42 112.07
CA LEU A 318 -98.21 73.50 111.67
C LEU A 318 -99.57 73.38 112.34
N VAL A 319 -100.12 72.17 112.52
CA VAL A 319 -101.39 71.97 113.25
C VAL A 319 -101.27 72.41 114.70
N VAL A 320 -100.18 72.08 115.40
CA VAL A 320 -99.96 72.56 116.78
C VAL A 320 -99.90 74.09 116.81
N GLN A 321 -99.21 74.72 115.86
CA GLN A 321 -99.19 76.19 115.74
C GLN A 321 -100.57 76.77 115.41
N VAL A 322 -101.34 76.10 114.54
CA VAL A 322 -102.72 76.43 114.19
C VAL A 322 -103.61 76.37 115.43
N ASP A 323 -103.49 75.35 116.28
CA ASP A 323 -104.26 75.22 117.52
C ASP A 323 -103.97 76.37 118.50
N VAL A 324 -102.71 76.78 118.62
CA VAL A 324 -102.30 77.95 119.40
C VAL A 324 -102.87 79.26 118.82
N LEU A 325 -102.89 79.40 117.49
CA LEU A 325 -103.44 80.58 116.83
C LEU A 325 -104.97 80.60 116.81
N SER A 326 -105.63 79.44 116.72
CA SER A 326 -107.09 79.29 116.84
C SER A 326 -107.60 79.75 118.20
N LEU A 327 -106.82 79.58 119.27
CA LEU A 327 -107.14 80.12 120.60
C LEU A 327 -106.95 81.65 120.71
N LYS A 328 -106.17 82.27 119.82
CA LYS A 328 -105.89 83.71 119.83
C LYS A 328 -106.81 84.54 118.93
N TYR A 329 -107.40 83.94 117.90
CA TYR A 329 -108.17 84.63 116.87
C TYR A 329 -109.54 83.98 116.66
N GLU A 330 -110.41 84.08 117.66
CA GLU A 330 -111.86 83.94 117.50
C GLU A 330 -112.48 85.34 117.49
N SER A 331 -112.24 86.11 116.43
CA SER A 331 -112.83 87.45 116.27
C SER A 331 -113.62 87.58 114.96
N GLU A 332 -114.77 88.23 115.05
CA GLU A 332 -115.81 88.39 114.01
C GLU A 332 -115.43 89.37 112.88
N SER A 333 -114.18 89.36 112.43
CA SER A 333 -113.72 90.12 111.26
C SER A 333 -113.72 89.24 110.00
N ASP A 334 -114.01 89.83 108.83
CA ASP A 334 -113.95 89.10 107.54
C ASP A 334 -112.57 88.47 107.28
N ARG A 335 -111.47 89.12 107.72
CA ARG A 335 -110.12 88.52 107.70
C ARG A 335 -109.96 87.36 108.68
N GLY A 336 -110.65 87.39 109.81
CA GLY A 336 -110.67 86.29 110.78
C GLY A 336 -111.39 85.05 110.24
N ARG A 337 -112.45 85.22 109.46
CA ARG A 337 -113.15 84.10 108.78
C ARG A 337 -112.29 83.40 107.74
N GLU A 338 -111.53 84.16 106.94
CA GLU A 338 -110.62 83.60 105.93
C GLU A 338 -109.44 82.86 106.57
N LEU A 339 -108.89 83.41 107.66
CA LEU A 339 -107.90 82.73 108.50
C LEU A 339 -108.47 81.44 109.09
N ALA A 340 -109.65 81.47 109.71
CA ALA A 340 -110.29 80.29 110.26
C ALA A 340 -110.55 79.20 109.19
N TRP A 341 -110.88 79.59 107.96
CA TRP A 341 -111.03 78.66 106.84
C TRP A 341 -109.70 78.00 106.44
N LEU A 342 -108.61 78.78 106.35
CA LEU A 342 -107.27 78.25 106.08
C LEU A 342 -106.80 77.31 107.19
N LEU A 343 -107.02 77.66 108.46
CA LEU A 343 -106.69 76.83 109.62
C LEU A 343 -107.44 75.49 109.59
N ARG A 344 -108.73 75.49 109.22
CA ARG A 344 -109.52 74.24 109.01
C ARG A 344 -108.96 73.39 107.87
N LYS A 345 -108.45 74.01 106.80
CA LYS A 345 -107.87 73.31 105.65
C LYS A 345 -106.55 72.62 106.00
N VAL A 346 -105.70 73.27 106.80
CA VAL A 346 -104.47 72.65 107.33
C VAL A 346 -104.81 71.46 108.23
N LYS A 347 -105.82 71.58 109.10
CA LYS A 347 -106.31 70.45 109.92
C LYS A 347 -106.84 69.28 109.06
N ALA A 348 -107.62 69.57 108.03
CA ALA A 348 -108.13 68.54 107.13
C ALA A 348 -107.02 67.81 106.35
N LEU A 349 -105.96 68.53 105.96
CA LEU A 349 -104.79 67.96 105.31
C LEU A 349 -104.01 67.04 106.26
N SER A 350 -103.82 67.44 107.53
CA SER A 350 -103.19 66.58 108.54
C SER A 350 -103.95 65.28 108.80
N ILE A 351 -105.30 65.32 108.88
CA ILE A 351 -106.11 64.11 109.05
C ILE A 351 -105.94 63.15 107.87
N ARG A 352 -105.82 63.67 106.64
CA ARG A 352 -105.59 62.85 105.44
C ARG A 352 -104.17 62.31 105.35
N ALA A 353 -103.18 62.99 105.93
CA ALA A 353 -101.79 62.54 105.95
C ALA A 353 -101.54 61.41 106.96
N LYS A 354 -102.39 61.28 107.98
CA LYS A 354 -102.27 60.32 109.09
C LYS A 354 -102.11 58.83 108.72
N PRO A 355 -102.73 58.29 107.65
CA PRO A 355 -102.54 56.90 107.22
C PRO A 355 -101.17 56.62 106.56
N TYR A 356 -100.37 57.65 106.32
CA TYR A 356 -99.08 57.58 105.64
C TYR A 356 -97.89 57.75 106.60
N MET A 357 -98.16 57.86 107.90
CA MET A 357 -97.22 57.74 109.02
C MET A 357 -97.29 56.31 109.54
#